data_AF-A0A919I6E4-F1
#
_entry.id   AF-A0A919I6E4-F1
#
_cell.length_a   1.000
_cell.length_b   1.000
_cell.length_c   1.000
_cell.angle_alpha   90.00
_cell.angle_beta   90.00
_cell.angle_gamma   90.00
#
_symmetry.space_group_name_H-M   'P 1'
#
loop_
_entity.id
_entity.type
_entity.pdbx_description
1 polymer ?
#
loop_
_entity_poly.entity_id
_entity_poly.type
_entity_poly.pdbx_seq_one_letter_code
_entity_poly.pdbx_strand_id
1 'polypeptide(L)'
;MDNAIRFTTKANQTGLMAQYAIQPTRKLYYVYILSTEDRKKAYNLLIKIKVETNYKDAWVFTGLLGNDQAVVVPEVKKEEPKVEPVKKDSVKTVKVEPPKTDSAAQKKAEPVVTAKPKGKPFSFHLVNAEGKELAGHVQLQETIGATQFRDFKSGEIVYLEAPVNKKGAYSITTQIPGYKEQVLSFIYTSPPGEKGSQDENIITFTLEKAKKGDYIDFNNVHFFKNASIMQQGSQDELDGLVNLLKENPKYEIKIYGYCNGKQVRESYTMGTSTKFFAMDPAGNKKETITSKALSLARAETVKAYLVQQGIDASRITTKGEGGSVPLYPEGGTLGQYNDRVEVAFIKH
;
A
#
# COMPACT_ATOMS: atom_id res chain seq x y z
N MET A 1 16.89 -9.37 -13.62
CA MET A 1 16.17 -10.51 -14.23
C MET A 1 15.99 -11.64 -13.22
N ASP A 2 17.03 -11.98 -12.46
CA ASP A 2 17.04 -13.08 -11.48
C ASP A 2 15.89 -13.06 -10.46
N ASN A 3 15.55 -11.88 -9.93
CA ASN A 3 14.39 -11.74 -9.05
C ASN A 3 13.07 -12.12 -9.74
N ALA A 4 12.88 -11.74 -11.01
CA ALA A 4 11.66 -12.02 -11.75
C ALA A 4 11.49 -13.52 -12.00
N ILE A 5 12.58 -14.21 -12.37
CA ILE A 5 12.60 -15.68 -12.50
C ILE A 5 12.25 -16.32 -11.16
N ARG A 6 12.91 -15.93 -10.07
CA ARG A 6 12.65 -16.48 -8.74
C ARG A 6 11.19 -16.30 -8.30
N PHE A 7 10.63 -15.11 -8.47
CA PHE A 7 9.23 -14.82 -8.09
C PHE A 7 8.23 -15.57 -8.98
N THR A 8 8.52 -15.72 -10.26
CA THR A 8 7.71 -16.50 -11.21
C THR A 8 7.70 -17.97 -10.85
N THR A 9 8.88 -18.58 -10.63
CA THR A 9 8.99 -19.98 -10.20
C THR A 9 8.24 -20.23 -8.90
N LYS A 10 8.38 -19.32 -7.92
CA LYS A 10 7.67 -19.43 -6.64
C LYS A 10 6.14 -19.35 -6.81
N ALA A 11 5.63 -18.49 -7.69
CA ALA A 11 4.20 -18.41 -7.97
C ALA A 11 3.69 -19.69 -8.66
N ASN A 12 4.45 -20.20 -9.64
CA ASN A 12 4.09 -21.42 -10.38
C ASN A 12 4.06 -22.67 -9.49
N GLN A 13 4.89 -22.74 -8.44
CA GLN A 13 4.81 -23.81 -7.42
C GLN A 13 3.48 -23.85 -6.68
N THR A 14 2.73 -22.74 -6.65
CA THR A 14 1.39 -22.65 -6.05
C THR A 14 0.27 -22.79 -7.09
N GLY A 15 0.59 -23.17 -8.33
CA GLY A 15 -0.37 -23.34 -9.43
C GLY A 15 -0.79 -22.05 -10.12
N LEU A 16 -0.29 -20.90 -9.68
CA LEU A 16 -0.51 -19.62 -10.36
C LEU A 16 0.38 -19.60 -11.60
N MET A 17 -0.19 -19.65 -12.81
CA MET A 17 0.53 -19.65 -14.09
C MET A 17 1.21 -18.29 -14.38
N ALA A 18 2.18 -17.93 -13.56
CA ALA A 18 2.90 -16.68 -13.61
C ALA A 18 3.88 -16.63 -14.78
N GLN A 19 4.00 -15.42 -15.31
CA GLN A 19 4.95 -15.00 -16.34
C GLN A 19 5.62 -13.70 -15.87
N TYR A 20 6.66 -13.28 -16.57
CA TYR A 20 7.26 -11.97 -16.31
C TYR A 20 7.60 -11.24 -17.60
N ALA A 21 7.53 -9.91 -17.56
CA ALA A 21 7.88 -9.04 -18.67
C ALA A 21 8.49 -7.74 -18.16
N ILE A 22 9.32 -7.09 -18.97
CA ILE A 22 9.92 -5.81 -18.61
C ILE A 22 8.92 -4.67 -18.82
N GLN A 23 8.84 -3.74 -17.88
CA GLN A 23 8.25 -2.43 -18.10
C GLN A 23 9.33 -1.52 -18.70
N PRO A 24 9.33 -1.26 -20.03
CA PRO A 24 10.41 -0.58 -20.73
C PRO A 24 10.81 0.76 -20.11
N THR A 25 9.84 1.59 -19.71
CA THR A 25 10.11 2.93 -19.19
C THR A 25 10.78 2.89 -17.82
N ARG A 26 10.37 1.95 -16.96
CA ARG A 26 10.90 1.84 -15.58
C ARG A 26 12.11 0.95 -15.50
N LYS A 27 12.42 0.18 -16.55
CA LYS A 27 13.46 -0.85 -16.58
C LYS A 27 13.31 -1.87 -15.43
N LEU A 28 12.07 -2.16 -15.06
CA LEU A 28 11.72 -3.11 -14.01
C LEU A 28 10.99 -4.31 -14.61
N TYR A 29 11.26 -5.51 -14.09
CA TYR A 29 10.50 -6.69 -14.46
C TYR A 29 9.26 -6.82 -13.58
N TYR A 30 8.10 -6.97 -14.20
CA TYR A 30 6.85 -7.29 -13.51
C TYR A 30 6.55 -8.77 -13.69
N VAL A 31 6.16 -9.42 -12.58
CA VAL A 31 5.65 -10.78 -12.57
C VAL A 31 4.14 -10.69 -12.53
N TYR A 32 3.47 -11.34 -13.48
CA TYR A 32 2.02 -11.26 -13.66
C TYR A 32 1.46 -12.65 -13.95
N ILE A 33 0.20 -12.87 -13.59
CA ILE A 33 -0.49 -14.17 -13.76
C ILE A 33 -1.66 -14.08 -14.75
N LEU A 34 -1.95 -12.87 -15.23
CA LEU A 34 -2.99 -12.58 -16.21
C LEU A 34 -2.60 -11.35 -17.02
N SER A 35 -2.73 -11.45 -18.33
CA SER A 35 -2.74 -10.32 -19.26
C SER A 35 -4.08 -10.34 -19.99
N THR A 36 -4.82 -9.23 -19.99
CA THR A 36 -6.14 -9.15 -20.59
C THR A 36 -6.50 -7.71 -20.93
N GLU A 37 -7.29 -7.54 -21.99
CA GLU A 37 -7.91 -6.26 -22.36
C GLU A 37 -9.18 -5.97 -21.53
N ASP A 38 -9.73 -7.01 -20.87
CA ASP A 38 -10.92 -6.88 -20.03
C ASP A 38 -10.53 -6.49 -18.60
N ARG A 39 -10.70 -5.20 -18.31
CA ARG A 39 -10.39 -4.63 -17.01
C ARG A 39 -11.13 -5.35 -15.86
N LYS A 40 -12.38 -5.76 -16.06
CA LYS A 40 -13.16 -6.44 -15.01
C LYS A 40 -12.59 -7.80 -14.67
N LYS A 41 -12.15 -8.57 -15.68
CA LYS A 41 -11.45 -9.85 -15.44
C LYS A 41 -10.18 -9.65 -14.62
N ALA A 42 -9.42 -8.58 -14.89
CA ALA A 42 -8.21 -8.27 -14.14
C ALA A 42 -8.50 -7.98 -12.65
N TYR A 43 -9.50 -7.15 -12.35
CA TYR A 43 -9.85 -6.83 -10.96
C TYR A 43 -10.53 -8.01 -10.23
N ASN A 44 -11.38 -8.80 -10.90
CA ASN A 44 -11.94 -10.02 -10.33
C ASN A 44 -10.82 -10.97 -9.85
N LEU A 45 -9.83 -11.22 -10.73
CA LEU A 45 -8.69 -12.05 -10.36
C LEU A 45 -7.84 -11.39 -9.26
N LEU A 46 -7.62 -10.08 -9.32
CA LEU A 46 -6.87 -9.35 -8.29
C LEU A 46 -7.46 -9.59 -6.90
N ILE A 47 -8.77 -9.41 -6.74
CA ILE A 47 -9.45 -9.59 -5.46
C ILE A 47 -9.33 -11.04 -4.99
N LYS A 48 -9.53 -12.01 -5.89
CA LYS A 48 -9.35 -13.44 -5.59
C LYS A 48 -7.94 -13.76 -5.10
N ILE A 49 -6.92 -13.27 -5.80
CA ILE A 49 -5.52 -13.46 -5.42
C ILE A 49 -5.21 -12.83 -4.07
N LYS A 50 -5.71 -11.62 -3.83
CA LYS A 50 -5.57 -10.95 -2.54
C LYS A 50 -6.31 -11.69 -1.43
N VAL A 51 -7.41 -12.40 -1.68
CA VAL A 51 -8.08 -13.20 -0.65
C VAL A 51 -7.41 -14.53 -0.42
N GLU A 52 -7.22 -15.31 -1.49
CA GLU A 52 -6.96 -16.75 -1.40
C GLU A 52 -5.47 -17.09 -1.39
N THR A 53 -4.59 -16.13 -1.69
CA THR A 53 -3.14 -16.40 -1.80
C THR A 53 -2.32 -15.49 -0.89
N ASN A 54 -1.00 -15.73 -0.85
CA ASN A 54 -0.06 -14.88 -0.12
C ASN A 54 0.29 -13.56 -0.85
N TYR A 55 -0.19 -13.33 -2.07
CA TYR A 55 0.11 -12.16 -2.90
C TYR A 55 -0.84 -10.98 -2.63
N LYS A 56 -0.99 -10.55 -1.37
CA LYS A 56 -1.91 -9.47 -0.97
C LYS A 56 -1.55 -8.08 -1.54
N ASP A 57 -0.29 -7.90 -1.90
CA ASP A 57 0.29 -6.70 -2.52
C ASP A 57 0.22 -6.73 -4.05
N ALA A 58 -0.50 -7.70 -4.63
CA ALA A 58 -0.83 -7.70 -6.04
C ALA A 58 -1.60 -6.42 -6.43
N TRP A 59 -1.48 -6.05 -7.70
CA TRP A 59 -2.10 -4.85 -8.26
C TRP A 59 -2.35 -5.05 -9.76
N VAL A 60 -3.27 -4.28 -10.33
CA VAL A 60 -3.52 -4.25 -11.78
C VAL A 60 -2.62 -3.18 -12.40
N PHE A 61 -1.78 -3.59 -13.35
CA PHE A 61 -1.00 -2.69 -14.18
C PHE A 61 -1.76 -2.37 -15.47
N THR A 62 -1.87 -1.08 -15.81
CA THR A 62 -2.39 -0.62 -17.10
C THR A 62 -1.25 -0.06 -17.93
N GLY A 63 -0.97 -0.70 -19.06
CA GLY A 63 0.04 -0.25 -20.02
C GLY A 63 0.71 -1.43 -20.72
N LEU A 64 1.73 -1.11 -21.53
CA LEU A 64 2.49 -2.11 -22.26
C LEU A 64 3.53 -2.78 -21.36
N LEU A 65 3.60 -4.11 -21.45
CA LEU A 65 4.64 -4.94 -20.86
C LEU A 65 5.38 -5.69 -21.97
N GLY A 66 6.69 -5.73 -21.86
CA GLY A 66 7.58 -6.21 -22.91
C GLY A 66 8.07 -5.08 -23.81
N ASN A 67 9.15 -5.36 -24.54
CA ASN A 67 9.42 -4.68 -25.80
C ASN A 67 8.74 -5.52 -26.90
N ASP A 68 8.62 -5.02 -28.13
CA ASP A 68 8.14 -5.76 -29.32
C ASP A 68 8.98 -7.00 -29.71
N GLN A 69 9.70 -7.60 -28.77
CA GLN A 69 10.33 -8.91 -28.90
C GLN A 69 9.88 -9.78 -27.72
N ALA A 70 8.99 -10.72 -28.03
CA ALA A 70 8.60 -11.80 -27.15
C ALA A 70 9.86 -12.56 -26.70
N VAL A 71 10.22 -12.42 -25.42
CA VAL A 71 11.19 -13.32 -24.81
C VAL A 71 10.44 -14.57 -24.37
N VAL A 72 10.40 -15.56 -25.27
CA VAL A 72 9.98 -16.92 -24.95
C VAL A 72 10.99 -17.50 -23.96
N VAL A 73 10.51 -17.98 -22.81
CA VAL A 73 11.32 -18.68 -21.81
C VAL A 73 11.88 -19.96 -22.46
N PRO A 74 13.18 -20.27 -22.35
CA PRO A 74 13.75 -21.44 -23.01
C PRO A 74 13.26 -22.74 -22.35
N GLU A 75 12.71 -23.62 -23.18
CA GLU A 75 12.34 -24.98 -22.84
C GLU A 75 13.60 -25.84 -22.59
N VAL A 76 13.55 -26.69 -21.56
CA VAL A 76 14.66 -27.58 -21.19
C VAL A 76 14.84 -28.67 -22.25
N LYS A 77 16.04 -28.74 -22.85
CA LYS A 77 16.42 -29.62 -23.96
C LYS A 77 16.35 -31.12 -23.66
N LYS A 78 15.88 -31.91 -24.63
CA LYS A 78 16.34 -33.27 -24.97
C LYS A 78 16.83 -33.28 -26.43
N GLU A 79 17.95 -33.95 -26.69
CA GLU A 79 18.73 -33.91 -27.95
C GLU A 79 18.13 -34.66 -29.15
N GLU A 80 18.56 -34.24 -30.34
CA GLU A 80 18.10 -34.49 -31.73
C GLU A 80 18.57 -35.82 -32.37
N PRO A 81 18.23 -36.12 -33.66
CA PRO A 81 19.10 -35.65 -34.76
C PRO A 81 18.41 -35.18 -36.07
N LYS A 82 18.92 -34.04 -36.60
CA LYS A 82 19.21 -33.56 -37.99
C LYS A 82 18.36 -33.99 -39.20
N VAL A 83 18.09 -33.03 -40.13
CA VAL A 83 18.81 -32.77 -41.42
C VAL A 83 18.33 -31.43 -42.08
N GLU A 84 19.23 -30.42 -42.09
CA GLU A 84 19.70 -29.54 -43.21
C GLU A 84 18.76 -28.71 -44.17
N PRO A 85 19.27 -27.71 -44.95
CA PRO A 85 19.09 -26.27 -44.71
C PRO A 85 18.41 -25.51 -45.89
N VAL A 86 18.29 -24.15 -45.84
CA VAL A 86 18.64 -23.17 -46.92
C VAL A 86 18.18 -21.72 -46.60
N LYS A 87 19.19 -20.82 -46.54
CA LYS A 87 19.39 -19.42 -47.04
C LYS A 87 18.25 -18.36 -46.98
N LYS A 88 18.51 -17.23 -46.28
CA LYS A 88 18.92 -15.86 -46.74
C LYS A 88 17.77 -15.01 -47.31
N ASP A 89 17.49 -13.87 -46.66
CA ASP A 89 17.74 -12.53 -47.25
C ASP A 89 17.62 -11.37 -46.25
N SER A 90 18.79 -10.84 -45.89
CA SER A 90 19.28 -9.46 -46.08
C SER A 90 18.32 -8.25 -46.23
N VAL A 91 18.74 -7.14 -45.56
CA VAL A 91 18.59 -5.71 -45.93
C VAL A 91 17.31 -5.02 -45.37
N LYS A 92 17.30 -3.85 -44.70
CA LYS A 92 18.14 -2.63 -44.75
C LYS A 92 18.04 -1.83 -43.44
N THR A 93 19.16 -1.22 -43.09
CA THR A 93 19.37 -0.14 -42.11
C THR A 93 18.86 1.21 -42.63
N VAL A 94 18.33 2.06 -41.73
CA VAL A 94 18.40 3.52 -41.88
C VAL A 94 18.94 4.11 -40.58
N LYS A 95 20.09 4.77 -40.72
CA LYS A 95 20.84 5.52 -39.72
C LYS A 95 20.44 6.99 -39.85
N VAL A 96 20.09 7.66 -38.75
CA VAL A 96 20.16 9.12 -38.64
C VAL A 96 20.80 9.47 -37.29
N GLU A 97 21.93 10.16 -37.36
CA GLU A 97 22.70 10.77 -36.27
C GLU A 97 22.33 12.26 -36.15
N PRO A 98 22.78 13.01 -35.13
CA PRO A 98 21.90 13.79 -34.25
C PRO A 98 22.17 15.31 -34.33
N PRO A 99 21.40 16.13 -33.59
CA PRO A 99 21.89 17.42 -33.12
C PRO A 99 22.26 17.38 -31.62
N LYS A 100 23.49 17.81 -31.33
CA LYS A 100 23.94 18.43 -30.06
C LYS A 100 23.30 19.83 -29.96
N THR A 101 23.21 20.61 -28.89
CA THR A 101 23.84 20.72 -27.56
C THR A 101 22.97 21.72 -26.77
N ASP A 102 22.81 21.59 -25.45
CA ASP A 102 23.29 22.64 -24.54
C ASP A 102 23.26 22.23 -23.07
N SER A 103 24.36 22.53 -22.39
CA SER A 103 24.68 22.25 -20.99
C SER A 103 24.17 23.35 -20.07
N ALA A 104 23.64 22.99 -18.90
CA ALA A 104 23.55 23.89 -17.75
C ALA A 104 24.02 23.21 -16.46
N ALA A 105 25.18 23.69 -16.00
CA ALA A 105 25.94 23.55 -14.76
C ALA A 105 25.34 22.83 -13.53
N GLN A 106 26.14 21.89 -13.00
CA GLN A 106 26.12 21.40 -11.61
C GLN A 106 26.81 22.40 -10.66
N LYS A 107 26.19 22.70 -9.52
CA LYS A 107 26.87 23.29 -8.35
C LYS A 107 27.23 22.17 -7.36
N LYS A 108 28.51 22.16 -6.98
CA LYS A 108 29.14 21.30 -5.96
C LYS A 108 29.02 21.99 -4.59
N ALA A 109 28.54 21.30 -3.56
CA ALA A 109 28.49 21.81 -2.19
C ALA A 109 29.65 21.23 -1.35
N GLU A 110 30.31 22.10 -0.59
CA GLU A 110 31.34 21.78 0.40
C GLU A 110 30.73 21.29 1.74
N PRO A 111 31.49 20.58 2.60
CA PRO A 111 30.95 19.89 3.77
C PRO A 111 30.74 20.84 4.97
N VAL A 112 29.60 20.70 5.64
CA VAL A 112 29.27 21.40 6.90
C VAL A 112 29.75 20.58 8.10
N VAL A 113 30.52 21.21 8.98
CA VAL A 113 31.03 20.67 10.26
C VAL A 113 29.90 20.66 11.31
N THR A 114 29.60 19.53 11.94
CA THR A 114 28.52 19.36 12.93
C THR A 114 29.00 19.49 14.38
N ALA A 115 28.24 20.23 15.19
CA ALA A 115 28.40 20.36 16.64
C ALA A 115 28.04 19.07 17.39
N LYS A 116 28.63 18.83 18.58
CA LYS A 116 28.34 17.66 19.41
C LYS A 116 26.85 17.62 19.81
N PRO A 117 26.15 16.48 19.62
CA PRO A 117 24.73 16.36 19.91
C PRO A 117 24.43 16.32 21.42
N LYS A 118 23.34 16.96 21.86
CA LYS A 118 22.86 17.00 23.25
C LYS A 118 21.93 15.82 23.55
N GLY A 119 22.01 15.25 24.76
CA GLY A 119 21.15 14.15 25.22
C GLY A 119 21.88 12.81 25.31
N LYS A 120 21.16 11.75 25.69
CA LYS A 120 21.68 10.38 25.67
C LYS A 120 21.47 9.77 24.28
N PRO A 121 22.42 8.99 23.75
CA PRO A 121 22.24 8.28 22.49
C PRO A 121 21.28 7.10 22.63
N PHE A 122 20.41 6.94 21.64
CA PHE A 122 19.46 5.84 21.48
C PHE A 122 19.49 5.36 20.03
N SER A 123 19.24 4.07 19.82
CA SER A 123 18.88 3.54 18.52
C SER A 123 17.67 2.62 18.64
N PHE A 124 16.81 2.66 17.64
CA PHE A 124 15.59 1.86 17.59
C PHE A 124 15.67 0.90 16.42
N HIS A 125 15.61 -0.38 16.71
CA HIS A 125 15.71 -1.42 15.70
C HIS A 125 14.38 -2.12 15.53
N LEU A 126 13.86 -2.13 14.31
CA LEU A 126 12.66 -2.83 13.93
C LEU A 126 13.08 -4.12 13.24
N VAL A 127 12.86 -5.26 13.88
CA VAL A 127 13.25 -6.56 13.32
C VAL A 127 12.03 -7.45 13.12
N ASN A 128 12.08 -8.36 12.15
CA ASN A 128 11.07 -9.41 12.06
C ASN A 128 11.34 -10.52 13.09
N ALA A 129 10.46 -11.52 13.16
CA ALA A 129 10.62 -12.69 14.04
C ALA A 129 11.92 -13.50 13.81
N GLU A 130 12.58 -13.31 12.66
CA GLU A 130 13.85 -13.97 12.30
C GLU A 130 15.08 -13.10 12.66
N GLY A 131 14.88 -11.93 13.28
CA GLY A 131 15.94 -10.99 13.64
C GLY A 131 16.46 -10.14 12.47
N LYS A 132 15.80 -10.16 11.31
CA LYS A 132 16.18 -9.34 10.15
C LYS A 132 15.67 -7.91 10.31
N GLU A 133 16.56 -6.94 10.10
CA GLU A 133 16.24 -5.51 10.10
C GLU A 133 15.18 -5.14 9.05
N LEU A 134 14.21 -4.32 9.47
CA LEU A 134 13.09 -3.85 8.69
C LEU A 134 13.20 -2.34 8.48
N ALA A 135 12.91 -1.90 7.26
CA ALA A 135 12.77 -0.48 6.98
C ALA A 135 11.43 0.02 7.56
N GLY A 136 11.49 0.96 8.49
CA GLY A 136 10.34 1.54 9.14
C GLY A 136 10.75 2.69 10.07
N HIS A 137 9.75 3.24 10.77
CA HIS A 137 9.92 4.40 11.63
C HIS A 137 9.42 4.10 13.04
N VAL A 138 9.91 4.85 14.02
CA VAL A 138 9.37 4.89 15.38
C VAL A 138 8.92 6.30 15.72
N GLN A 139 7.75 6.41 16.33
CA GLN A 139 7.24 7.67 16.86
C GLN A 139 7.44 7.70 18.37
N LEU A 140 8.24 8.65 18.84
CA LEU A 140 8.53 8.91 20.24
C LEU A 140 7.70 10.09 20.75
N GLN A 141 6.94 9.87 21.81
CA GLN A 141 6.09 10.87 22.48
C GLN A 141 6.25 10.79 24.00
N GLU A 142 6.01 11.90 24.69
CA GLU A 142 6.04 11.95 26.15
C GLU A 142 4.74 11.46 26.81
N THR A 143 3.65 11.38 26.05
CA THR A 143 2.35 10.89 26.51
C THR A 143 1.69 10.13 25.36
N ILE A 144 1.06 8.99 25.65
CA ILE A 144 0.37 8.18 24.63
C ILE A 144 -0.75 9.01 23.98
N GLY A 145 -0.67 9.21 22.66
CA GLY A 145 -1.66 9.97 21.88
C GLY A 145 -1.39 11.47 21.84
N ALA A 146 -0.18 11.93 22.21
CA ALA A 146 0.20 13.33 22.08
C ALA A 146 0.29 13.75 20.61
N THR A 147 -0.07 15.01 20.33
CA THR A 147 0.03 15.58 18.97
C THR A 147 1.45 15.97 18.58
N GLN A 148 2.34 16.11 19.56
CA GLN A 148 3.77 16.32 19.36
C GLN A 148 4.50 15.00 19.57
N PHE A 149 5.19 14.55 18.52
CA PHE A 149 6.03 13.37 18.52
C PHE A 149 7.31 13.65 17.72
N ARG A 150 8.35 12.87 17.99
CA ARG A 150 9.57 12.82 17.18
C ARG A 150 9.57 11.52 16.40
N ASP A 151 9.93 11.57 15.14
CA ASP A 151 9.94 10.43 14.23
C ASP A 151 11.39 10.07 13.88
N PHE A 152 11.76 8.80 14.01
CA PHE A 152 13.11 8.33 13.77
C PHE A 152 13.10 7.08 12.90
N LYS A 153 14.09 6.97 12.00
CA LYS A 153 14.24 5.80 11.13
C LYS A 153 14.83 4.62 11.92
N SER A 154 14.43 3.40 11.58
CA SER A 154 15.05 2.19 12.13
C SER A 154 16.56 2.18 11.93
N GLY A 155 17.31 1.87 12.98
CA GLY A 155 18.77 1.79 13.02
C GLY A 155 19.50 3.13 13.08
N GLU A 156 18.79 4.26 13.12
CA GLU A 156 19.41 5.58 13.29
C GLU A 156 19.80 5.82 14.76
N ILE A 157 21.02 6.33 14.99
CA ILE A 157 21.44 6.80 16.32
C ILE A 157 20.94 8.24 16.50
N VAL A 158 20.11 8.45 17.51
CA VAL A 158 19.48 9.72 17.84
C VAL A 158 19.77 10.10 19.27
N TYR A 159 19.89 11.39 19.55
CA TYR A 159 20.17 11.88 20.90
C TYR A 159 18.91 12.44 21.52
N LEU A 160 18.45 11.78 22.59
CA LEU A 160 17.24 12.14 23.31
C LEU A 160 17.60 12.86 24.61
N GLU A 161 17.01 14.02 24.82
CA GLU A 161 17.03 14.70 26.12
C GLU A 161 16.07 14.02 27.09
N ALA A 162 16.12 14.40 28.37
CA ALA A 162 15.17 13.88 29.34
C ALA A 162 13.75 14.40 29.02
N PRO A 163 12.71 13.55 29.10
CA PRO A 163 11.33 13.99 28.91
C PRO A 163 10.91 14.94 30.02
N VAL A 164 10.11 15.94 29.68
CA VAL A 164 9.66 17.01 30.59
C VAL A 164 8.46 16.58 31.45
N ASN A 165 7.78 15.49 31.08
CA ASN A 165 6.65 14.98 31.85
C ASN A 165 7.01 14.48 33.26
N LYS A 166 6.02 14.49 34.15
CA LYS A 166 6.15 14.09 35.56
C LYS A 166 6.69 12.67 35.77
N LYS A 167 6.50 11.78 34.81
CA LYS A 167 6.91 10.37 34.92
C LYS A 167 8.35 10.16 34.46
N GLY A 168 9.00 11.16 33.85
CA GLY A 168 10.31 10.99 33.24
C GLY A 168 10.30 9.90 32.15
N ALA A 169 9.16 9.71 31.46
CA ALA A 169 8.92 8.55 30.61
C ALA A 169 8.70 8.92 29.14
N TYR A 170 9.07 8.02 28.24
CA TYR A 170 8.69 8.08 26.84
C TYR A 170 7.71 6.96 26.50
N SER A 171 6.87 7.20 25.51
CA SER A 171 6.10 6.20 24.78
C SER A 171 6.58 6.17 23.34
N ILE A 172 6.80 4.97 22.82
CA ILE A 172 7.19 4.71 21.45
C ILE A 172 6.08 3.90 20.78
N THR A 173 5.73 4.29 19.56
CA THR A 173 4.85 3.53 18.68
C THR A 173 5.59 3.20 17.38
N THR A 174 5.56 1.92 16.97
CA THR A 174 6.23 1.47 15.74
C THR A 174 5.36 1.73 14.51
N GLN A 175 5.92 2.37 13.49
CA GLN A 175 5.22 2.70 12.25
C GLN A 175 5.85 1.95 11.08
N ILE A 176 5.26 0.80 10.76
CA ILE A 176 5.73 -0.04 9.66
C ILE A 176 4.56 -0.72 8.94
N PRO A 177 4.33 -0.40 7.65
CA PRO A 177 3.30 -1.05 6.87
C PRO A 177 3.45 -2.57 6.82
N GLY A 178 2.33 -3.29 7.03
CA GLY A 178 2.30 -4.76 6.97
C GLY A 178 2.73 -5.49 8.25
N TYR A 179 2.98 -4.76 9.35
CA TYR A 179 3.30 -5.30 10.66
C TYR A 179 2.31 -4.79 11.71
N LYS A 180 2.10 -5.55 12.78
CA LYS A 180 1.27 -5.09 13.90
C LYS A 180 1.96 -3.91 14.57
N GLU A 181 1.17 -2.87 14.86
CA GLU A 181 1.64 -1.74 15.65
C GLU A 181 1.97 -2.23 17.09
N GLN A 182 3.17 -1.91 17.56
CA GLN A 182 3.58 -2.11 18.94
C GLN A 182 3.75 -0.75 19.62
N VAL A 183 3.30 -0.68 20.88
CA VAL A 183 3.48 0.48 21.75
C VAL A 183 4.30 0.06 22.96
N LEU A 184 5.39 0.78 23.23
CA LEU A 184 6.26 0.58 24.39
C LEU A 184 6.33 1.87 25.21
N SER A 185 6.20 1.79 26.53
CA SER A 185 6.48 2.91 27.43
C SER A 185 7.69 2.59 28.31
N PHE A 186 8.61 3.55 28.48
CA PHE A 186 9.79 3.36 29.32
C PHE A 186 10.23 4.62 30.06
N ILE A 187 10.93 4.44 31.17
CA ILE A 187 11.52 5.53 31.96
C ILE A 187 12.88 5.92 31.36
N TYR A 188 13.10 7.20 31.07
CA TYR A 188 14.32 7.69 30.39
C TYR A 188 15.62 7.40 31.13
N THR A 189 15.58 7.36 32.47
CA THR A 189 16.75 7.04 33.29
C THR A 189 17.05 5.54 33.38
N SER A 190 16.08 4.69 33.02
CA SER A 190 16.19 3.24 33.02
C SER A 190 15.53 2.68 31.74
N PRO A 191 16.13 2.95 30.57
CA PRO A 191 15.60 2.45 29.30
C PRO A 191 15.77 0.93 29.21
N PRO A 192 14.81 0.22 28.59
CA PRO A 192 14.93 -1.20 28.32
C PRO A 192 15.95 -1.46 27.20
N GLY A 193 16.35 -2.71 27.05
CA GLY A 193 17.24 -3.14 25.96
C GLY A 193 18.70 -3.20 26.39
N GLU A 194 19.58 -3.05 25.41
CA GLU A 194 21.01 -3.32 25.55
C GLU A 194 21.86 -2.06 25.30
N LYS A 195 23.13 -2.13 25.68
CA LYS A 195 24.11 -1.09 25.39
C LYS A 195 24.87 -1.42 24.11
N GLY A 196 24.91 -0.46 23.20
CA GLY A 196 25.65 -0.57 21.95
C GLY A 196 27.12 -0.20 22.08
N SER A 197 27.82 -0.26 20.94
CA SER A 197 29.28 -0.04 20.89
C SER A 197 29.68 1.43 21.05
N GLN A 198 28.73 2.36 20.91
CA GLN A 198 28.89 3.80 21.14
C GLN A 198 28.21 4.25 22.44
N ASP A 199 27.94 3.31 23.37
CA ASP A 199 27.21 3.53 24.63
C ASP A 199 25.73 3.98 24.44
N GLU A 200 25.20 3.80 23.24
CA GLU A 200 23.79 4.02 22.90
C GLU A 200 22.87 2.98 23.54
N ASN A 201 21.67 3.41 23.90
CA ASN A 201 20.63 2.49 24.38
C ASN A 201 19.91 1.92 23.16
N ILE A 202 20.09 0.62 22.91
CA ILE A 202 19.50 -0.11 21.80
C ILE A 202 18.17 -0.69 22.25
N ILE A 203 17.07 -0.22 21.64
CA ILE A 203 15.73 -0.75 21.87
C ILE A 203 15.26 -1.46 20.61
N THR A 204 15.15 -2.78 20.70
CA THR A 204 14.73 -3.64 19.59
C THR A 204 13.26 -4.02 19.73
N PHE A 205 12.49 -3.72 18.69
CA PHE A 205 11.11 -4.15 18.52
C PHE A 205 11.07 -5.37 17.62
N THR A 206 10.73 -6.53 18.18
CA THR A 206 10.46 -7.73 17.38
C THR A 206 9.01 -7.66 16.90
N LEU A 207 8.86 -7.33 15.62
CA LEU A 207 7.57 -7.06 15.02
C LEU A 207 6.96 -8.30 14.40
N GLU A 208 5.76 -8.62 14.85
CA GLU A 208 4.91 -9.58 14.17
C GLU A 208 4.40 -8.94 12.89
N LYS A 209 4.55 -9.65 11.76
CA LYS A 209 3.77 -9.30 10.57
C LYS A 209 2.29 -9.24 10.95
N ALA A 210 1.61 -8.21 10.50
CA ALA A 210 0.16 -8.21 10.50
C ALA A 210 -0.26 -9.46 9.73
N LYS A 211 -1.17 -10.26 10.30
CA LYS A 211 -1.57 -11.50 9.64
C LYS A 211 -2.26 -11.12 8.33
N LYS A 212 -1.61 -11.44 7.22
CA LYS A 212 -2.18 -11.37 5.86
C LYS A 212 -3.40 -12.29 5.83
N GLY A 213 -4.60 -11.73 5.93
CA GLY A 213 -5.85 -12.49 6.00
C GLY A 213 -7.03 -11.68 6.54
N ASP A 214 -6.77 -10.68 7.38
CA ASP A 214 -7.87 -9.96 8.05
C ASP A 214 -8.38 -8.74 7.26
N TYR A 215 -7.61 -8.14 6.35
CA TYR A 215 -8.01 -6.92 5.60
C TYR A 215 -7.47 -6.91 4.16
N ILE A 216 -8.24 -6.32 3.24
CA ILE A 216 -7.92 -6.06 1.83
C ILE A 216 -8.04 -4.57 1.57
N ASP A 217 -6.98 -3.99 1.05
CA ASP A 217 -6.96 -2.60 0.59
C ASP A 217 -7.57 -2.49 -0.82
N PHE A 218 -8.51 -1.57 -0.96
CA PHE A 218 -9.19 -1.21 -2.21
C PHE A 218 -8.56 0.08 -2.76
N ASN A 219 -7.44 -0.08 -3.45
CA ASN A 219 -6.59 1.04 -3.87
C ASN A 219 -7.17 1.84 -5.04
N ASN A 220 -8.21 1.31 -5.69
CA ASN A 220 -8.85 1.93 -6.83
C ASN A 220 -10.31 2.33 -6.54
N VAL A 221 -10.73 2.31 -5.27
CA VAL A 221 -11.99 2.90 -4.82
C VAL A 221 -11.76 4.35 -4.39
N HIS A 222 -12.05 5.26 -5.32
CA HIS A 222 -11.94 6.70 -5.12
C HIS A 222 -13.30 7.34 -4.89
N PHE A 223 -13.30 8.44 -4.14
CA PHE A 223 -14.48 9.24 -3.85
C PHE A 223 -14.39 10.61 -4.53
N PHE A 224 -15.55 11.22 -4.82
CA PHE A 224 -15.56 12.64 -5.14
C PHE A 224 -15.05 13.45 -3.94
N LYS A 225 -14.41 14.60 -4.23
CA LYS A 225 -13.83 15.47 -3.20
C LYS A 225 -14.89 15.84 -2.17
N ASN A 226 -14.56 15.64 -0.88
CA ASN A 226 -15.47 15.88 0.24
C ASN A 226 -16.84 15.20 0.06
N ALA A 227 -16.87 13.95 -0.44
CA ALA A 227 -18.10 13.20 -0.59
C ALA A 227 -17.98 11.73 -0.17
N SER A 228 -19.12 11.10 0.09
CA SER A 228 -19.24 9.64 0.20
C SER A 228 -19.59 8.96 -1.13
N ILE A 229 -19.85 9.73 -2.19
CA ILE A 229 -20.13 9.25 -3.54
C ILE A 229 -18.82 8.82 -4.20
N MET A 230 -18.82 7.64 -4.82
CA MET A 230 -17.63 7.06 -5.46
C MET A 230 -17.47 7.58 -6.89
N GLN A 231 -16.26 7.51 -7.43
CA GLN A 231 -16.00 7.82 -8.84
C GLN A 231 -16.27 6.61 -9.73
N GLN A 232 -16.57 6.84 -11.01
CA GLN A 232 -16.81 5.77 -12.00
C GLN A 232 -15.67 4.75 -12.10
N GLY A 233 -14.42 5.18 -11.91
CA GLY A 233 -13.25 4.30 -11.93
C GLY A 233 -13.21 3.25 -10.81
N SER A 234 -14.03 3.40 -9.77
CA SER A 234 -14.14 2.50 -8.61
C SER A 234 -14.98 1.27 -8.88
N GLN A 235 -15.84 1.31 -9.90
CA GLN A 235 -16.85 0.26 -10.13
C GLN A 235 -16.22 -1.11 -10.40
N ASP A 236 -15.16 -1.18 -11.23
CA ASP A 236 -14.53 -2.45 -11.60
C ASP A 236 -13.94 -3.21 -10.40
N GLU A 237 -13.36 -2.50 -9.42
CA GLU A 237 -12.80 -3.13 -8.22
C GLU A 237 -13.91 -3.65 -7.29
N LEU A 238 -15.02 -2.91 -7.19
CA LEU A 238 -16.17 -3.32 -6.39
C LEU A 238 -16.96 -4.46 -7.04
N ASP A 239 -17.07 -4.49 -8.36
CA ASP A 239 -17.63 -5.62 -9.11
C ASP A 239 -16.84 -6.92 -8.81
N GLY A 240 -15.51 -6.82 -8.69
CA GLY A 240 -14.65 -7.92 -8.24
C GLY A 240 -15.00 -8.43 -6.85
N LEU A 241 -15.25 -7.53 -5.89
CA LEU A 241 -15.70 -7.91 -4.55
C LEU A 241 -17.10 -8.55 -4.59
N VAL A 242 -18.04 -8.01 -5.37
CA VAL A 242 -19.38 -8.59 -5.55
C VAL A 242 -19.30 -10.03 -6.05
N ASN A 243 -18.51 -10.26 -7.11
CA ASN A 243 -18.37 -11.60 -7.71
C ASN A 243 -17.82 -12.59 -6.69
N LEU A 244 -16.76 -12.21 -5.97
CA LEU A 244 -16.20 -13.06 -4.91
C LEU A 244 -17.23 -13.39 -3.83
N LEU A 245 -18.00 -12.41 -3.35
CA LEU A 245 -19.01 -12.62 -2.30
C LEU A 245 -20.21 -13.44 -2.75
N LYS A 246 -20.54 -13.40 -4.05
CA LYS A 246 -21.55 -14.27 -4.67
C LYS A 246 -21.06 -15.71 -4.78
N GLU A 247 -19.82 -15.90 -5.23
CA GLU A 247 -19.18 -17.23 -5.33
C GLU A 247 -18.99 -17.88 -3.95
N ASN A 248 -18.86 -17.07 -2.89
CA ASN A 248 -18.61 -17.52 -1.53
C ASN A 248 -19.70 -17.02 -0.56
N PRO A 249 -20.90 -17.65 -0.51
CA PRO A 249 -22.01 -17.19 0.33
C PRO A 249 -21.75 -17.14 1.83
N LYS A 250 -20.73 -17.88 2.32
CA LYS A 250 -20.34 -17.92 3.74
C LYS A 250 -19.49 -16.72 4.18
N TYR A 251 -18.96 -15.96 3.23
CA TYR A 251 -18.08 -14.85 3.55
C TYR A 251 -18.85 -13.71 4.21
N GLU A 252 -18.41 -13.29 5.38
CA GLU A 252 -18.89 -12.09 6.05
C GLU A 252 -17.76 -11.05 6.03
N ILE A 253 -18.10 -9.79 5.75
CA ILE A 253 -17.13 -8.71 5.61
C ILE A 253 -17.44 -7.53 6.52
N LYS A 254 -16.39 -6.75 6.83
CA LYS A 254 -16.49 -5.46 7.48
C LYS A 254 -15.72 -4.40 6.71
N ILE A 255 -16.41 -3.32 6.39
CA ILE A 255 -15.88 -2.22 5.58
C ILE A 255 -15.49 -1.08 6.51
N TYR A 256 -14.23 -0.68 6.43
CA TYR A 256 -13.65 0.43 7.16
C TYR A 256 -13.49 1.60 6.20
N GLY A 257 -14.10 2.74 6.53
CA GLY A 257 -13.93 3.96 5.75
C GLY A 257 -12.99 4.92 6.44
N TYR A 258 -12.19 5.63 5.65
CA TYR A 258 -11.24 6.63 6.10
C TYR A 258 -11.49 7.95 5.38
N CYS A 259 -10.90 9.03 5.91
CA CYS A 259 -10.93 10.31 5.22
C CYS A 259 -9.65 11.11 5.39
N ASN A 260 -9.40 11.98 4.44
CA ASN A 260 -8.37 12.99 4.54
C ASN A 260 -8.79 14.05 5.56
N GLY A 261 -7.93 14.31 6.55
CA GLY A 261 -8.14 15.31 7.58
C GLY A 261 -9.18 14.98 8.65
N LYS A 262 -9.09 15.67 9.79
CA LYS A 262 -9.89 15.44 11.00
C LYS A 262 -11.05 16.43 11.16
N GLN A 263 -11.01 17.53 10.42
CA GLN A 263 -11.94 18.65 10.48
C GLN A 263 -13.37 18.27 10.11
N VAL A 264 -14.30 18.96 10.78
CA VAL A 264 -15.69 19.09 10.35
C VAL A 264 -15.71 19.91 9.07
N ARG A 265 -16.51 19.47 8.10
CA ARG A 265 -16.57 20.11 6.77
C ARG A 265 -17.93 19.93 6.13
N GLU A 266 -18.26 20.81 5.20
CA GLU A 266 -19.35 20.56 4.26
C GLU A 266 -18.99 19.36 3.37
N SER A 267 -19.96 18.47 3.18
CA SER A 267 -19.79 17.25 2.42
C SER A 267 -21.09 16.83 1.74
N TYR A 268 -20.98 15.92 0.78
CA TYR A 268 -22.12 15.28 0.11
C TYR A 268 -22.19 13.80 0.47
N THR A 269 -23.33 13.36 0.99
CA THR A 269 -23.66 11.94 1.23
C THR A 269 -24.76 11.48 0.26
N MET A 270 -25.00 10.16 0.19
CA MET A 270 -25.92 9.57 -0.80
C MET A 270 -27.33 10.20 -0.75
N GLY A 271 -27.83 10.57 0.43
CA GLY A 271 -29.18 11.12 0.57
C GLY A 271 -30.24 10.11 0.07
N THR A 272 -31.08 10.55 -0.87
CA THR A 272 -32.06 9.71 -1.57
C THR A 272 -31.55 9.17 -2.91
N SER A 273 -30.33 9.54 -3.32
CA SER A 273 -29.77 9.10 -4.59
C SER A 273 -29.45 7.61 -4.61
N THR A 274 -29.56 7.01 -5.78
CA THR A 274 -29.11 5.65 -6.09
C THR A 274 -27.91 5.64 -7.06
N LYS A 275 -27.35 6.81 -7.39
CA LYS A 275 -26.19 6.95 -8.28
C LYS A 275 -24.90 6.83 -7.48
N PHE A 276 -24.38 5.62 -7.34
CA PHE A 276 -23.18 5.34 -6.54
C PHE A 276 -21.88 5.92 -7.09
N PHE A 277 -21.80 6.09 -8.41
CA PHE A 277 -20.58 6.43 -9.15
C PHE A 277 -20.58 7.80 -9.82
N ALA A 278 -21.61 8.61 -9.55
CA ALA A 278 -21.78 9.93 -10.13
C ALA A 278 -22.50 10.86 -9.15
N MET A 279 -22.08 12.12 -9.10
CA MET A 279 -22.78 13.14 -8.31
C MET A 279 -24.21 13.34 -8.83
N ASP A 280 -25.12 13.53 -7.90
CA ASP A 280 -26.55 13.68 -8.13
C ASP A 280 -27.10 14.81 -7.26
N PRO A 281 -26.93 16.09 -7.65
CA PRO A 281 -27.26 17.22 -6.79
C PRO A 281 -28.71 17.26 -6.28
N ALA A 282 -29.65 16.62 -7.00
CA ALA A 282 -31.05 16.53 -6.60
C ALA A 282 -31.33 15.46 -5.53
N GLY A 283 -30.51 14.40 -5.47
CA GLY A 283 -30.69 13.29 -4.53
C GLY A 283 -29.63 13.22 -3.43
N ASN A 284 -28.43 13.75 -3.67
CA ASN A 284 -27.36 13.80 -2.69
C ASN A 284 -27.66 14.83 -1.60
N LYS A 285 -27.39 14.45 -0.36
CA LYS A 285 -27.57 15.32 0.80
C LYS A 285 -26.30 16.14 1.02
N LYS A 286 -26.41 17.46 0.96
CA LYS A 286 -25.37 18.38 1.41
C LYS A 286 -25.50 18.59 2.92
N GLU A 287 -24.42 18.39 3.67
CA GLU A 287 -24.43 18.57 5.12
C GLU A 287 -23.04 18.90 5.69
N THR A 288 -23.02 19.53 6.87
CA THR A 288 -21.80 19.72 7.66
C THR A 288 -21.58 18.48 8.52
N ILE A 289 -20.48 17.76 8.28
CA ILE A 289 -20.24 16.43 8.82
C ILE A 289 -18.85 16.31 9.46
N THR A 290 -18.74 15.49 10.49
CA THR A 290 -17.45 15.15 11.10
C THR A 290 -16.65 14.19 10.21
N SER A 291 -15.33 14.18 10.34
CA SER A 291 -14.46 13.20 9.67
C SER A 291 -14.89 11.75 9.93
N LYS A 292 -15.25 11.44 11.19
CA LYS A 292 -15.75 10.11 11.59
C LYS A 292 -17.04 9.74 10.86
N ALA A 293 -18.02 10.64 10.82
CA ALA A 293 -19.29 10.39 10.16
C ALA A 293 -19.16 10.31 8.62
N LEU A 294 -18.33 11.14 7.98
CA LEU A 294 -18.06 11.04 6.55
C LEU A 294 -17.39 9.72 6.19
N SER A 295 -16.40 9.31 6.97
CA SER A 295 -15.72 8.04 6.77
C SER A 295 -16.67 6.84 6.94
N LEU A 296 -17.62 6.91 7.89
CA LEU A 296 -18.68 5.91 8.03
C LEU A 296 -19.60 5.92 6.80
N ALA A 297 -20.05 7.10 6.36
CA ALA A 297 -20.91 7.25 5.19
C ALA A 297 -20.25 6.66 3.92
N ARG A 298 -18.93 6.75 3.78
CA ARG A 298 -18.18 6.09 2.70
C ARG A 298 -18.28 4.57 2.76
N ALA A 299 -18.04 3.98 3.93
CA ALA A 299 -18.19 2.55 4.13
C ALA A 299 -19.64 2.10 3.87
N GLU A 300 -20.62 2.92 4.26
CA GLU A 300 -22.04 2.68 4.00
C GLU A 300 -22.41 2.81 2.52
N THR A 301 -21.85 3.77 1.78
CA THR A 301 -22.03 3.84 0.31
C THR A 301 -21.56 2.56 -0.36
N VAL A 302 -20.38 2.03 0.03
CA VAL A 302 -19.88 0.75 -0.49
C VAL A 302 -20.81 -0.40 -0.11
N LYS A 303 -21.25 -0.49 1.15
CA LYS A 303 -22.24 -1.49 1.58
C LYS A 303 -23.53 -1.41 0.75
N ALA A 304 -24.08 -0.22 0.56
CA ALA A 304 -25.31 0.00 -0.20
C ALA A 304 -25.14 -0.44 -1.67
N TYR A 305 -23.99 -0.18 -2.29
CA TYR A 305 -23.67 -0.70 -3.60
C TYR A 305 -23.67 -2.24 -3.63
N LEU A 306 -22.95 -2.90 -2.71
CA LEU A 306 -22.89 -4.36 -2.65
C LEU A 306 -24.27 -4.99 -2.44
N VAL A 307 -25.11 -4.38 -1.59
CA VAL A 307 -26.49 -4.83 -1.34
C VAL A 307 -27.36 -4.66 -2.60
N GLN A 308 -27.24 -3.55 -3.32
CA GLN A 308 -27.93 -3.36 -4.60
C GLN A 308 -27.52 -4.41 -5.63
N GLN A 309 -26.27 -4.88 -5.58
CA GLN A 309 -25.77 -5.97 -6.44
C GLN A 309 -26.20 -7.37 -5.98
N GLY A 310 -26.99 -7.49 -4.90
CA GLY A 310 -27.57 -8.74 -4.42
C GLY A 310 -26.79 -9.43 -3.30
N ILE A 311 -25.84 -8.76 -2.65
CA ILE A 311 -25.20 -9.30 -1.44
C ILE A 311 -26.09 -9.07 -0.23
N ASP A 312 -26.33 -10.10 0.57
CA ASP A 312 -27.13 -9.99 1.80
C ASP A 312 -26.51 -8.95 2.77
N ALA A 313 -27.30 -7.97 3.18
CA ALA A 313 -26.88 -6.88 4.06
C ALA A 313 -26.41 -7.35 5.44
N SER A 314 -26.87 -8.51 5.90
CA SER A 314 -26.43 -9.14 7.16
C SER A 314 -24.98 -9.60 7.12
N ARG A 315 -24.44 -9.87 5.92
CA ARG A 315 -23.05 -10.28 5.72
C ARG A 315 -22.06 -9.11 5.75
N ILE A 316 -22.55 -7.87 5.89
CA ILE A 316 -21.73 -6.67 5.75
C ILE A 316 -21.92 -5.75 6.95
N THR A 317 -20.84 -5.49 7.67
CA THR A 317 -20.78 -4.45 8.70
C THR A 317 -19.91 -3.28 8.26
N THR A 318 -20.11 -2.10 8.84
CA THR A 318 -19.39 -0.87 8.47
C THR A 318 -18.81 -0.19 9.71
N LYS A 319 -17.69 0.50 9.54
CA LYS A 319 -17.09 1.36 10.56
C LYS A 319 -16.40 2.55 9.90
N GLY A 320 -16.65 3.75 10.40
CA GLY A 320 -15.85 4.93 10.05
C GLY A 320 -14.64 5.05 10.97
N GLU A 321 -13.44 5.21 10.42
CA GLU A 321 -12.21 5.45 11.19
C GLU A 321 -11.86 6.94 11.33
N GLY A 322 -12.40 7.78 10.45
CA GLY A 322 -12.09 9.20 10.38
C GLY A 322 -10.72 9.45 9.74
N GLY A 323 -10.12 10.62 10.02
CA GLY A 323 -8.83 11.03 9.47
C GLY A 323 -7.65 10.85 10.42
N SER A 324 -7.75 9.93 11.38
CA SER A 324 -6.69 9.70 12.36
C SER A 324 -5.57 8.78 11.88
N VAL A 325 -5.81 8.04 10.79
CA VAL A 325 -4.83 7.10 10.19
C VAL A 325 -4.65 7.43 8.70
N PRO A 326 -4.00 8.56 8.36
CA PRO A 326 -3.74 8.92 6.97
C PRO A 326 -2.60 8.06 6.38
N LEU A 327 -2.71 7.66 5.12
CA LEU A 327 -1.61 7.04 4.36
C LEU A 327 -0.58 8.08 3.89
N TYR A 328 -1.05 9.30 3.62
CA TYR A 328 -0.26 10.40 3.08
C TYR A 328 -0.48 11.68 3.88
N PRO A 329 0.46 12.64 3.86
CA PRO A 329 0.22 13.96 4.44
C PRO A 329 -1.04 14.62 3.88
N GLU A 330 -1.86 15.23 4.75
CA GLU A 330 -3.19 15.74 4.37
C GLU A 330 -3.16 16.73 3.20
N GLY A 331 -2.20 17.67 3.22
CA GLY A 331 -2.00 18.68 2.19
C GLY A 331 -1.07 18.25 1.04
N GLY A 332 -0.61 16.99 1.03
CA GLY A 332 0.27 16.47 -0.01
C GLY A 332 -0.47 16.19 -1.32
N THR A 333 0.27 16.05 -2.42
CA THR A 333 -0.27 15.71 -3.75
C THR A 333 -1.00 14.36 -3.76
N LEU A 334 -0.68 13.47 -2.81
CA LEU A 334 -1.29 12.16 -2.62
C LEU A 334 -2.34 12.15 -1.49
N GLY A 335 -2.63 13.28 -0.85
CA GLY A 335 -3.57 13.35 0.28
C GLY A 335 -4.98 12.85 -0.06
N GLN A 336 -5.38 12.92 -1.34
CA GLN A 336 -6.66 12.36 -1.80
C GLN A 336 -6.79 10.84 -1.57
N TYR A 337 -5.69 10.09 -1.56
CA TYR A 337 -5.73 8.64 -1.31
C TYR A 337 -5.96 8.29 0.17
N ASN A 338 -6.01 9.30 1.06
CA ASN A 338 -6.51 9.10 2.43
C ASN A 338 -8.03 8.90 2.47
N ASP A 339 -8.75 9.36 1.44
CA ASP A 339 -10.16 9.07 1.23
C ASP A 339 -10.29 7.66 0.63
N ARG A 340 -10.23 6.64 1.50
CA ARG A 340 -10.18 5.23 1.10
C ARG A 340 -11.14 4.36 1.89
N VAL A 341 -11.26 3.11 1.44
CA VAL A 341 -11.91 2.02 2.17
C VAL A 341 -10.99 0.79 2.25
N GLU A 342 -11.11 0.06 3.36
CA GLU A 342 -10.45 -1.21 3.59
C GLU A 342 -11.52 -2.25 3.96
N VAL A 343 -11.39 -3.49 3.50
CA VAL A 343 -12.40 -4.54 3.72
C VAL A 343 -11.78 -5.71 4.46
N ALA A 344 -12.32 -6.02 5.62
CA ALA A 344 -11.98 -7.20 6.38
C ALA A 344 -12.90 -8.37 6.08
N PHE A 345 -12.35 -9.58 6.00
CA PHE A 345 -13.14 -10.82 5.95
C PHE A 345 -13.21 -11.40 7.37
N ILE A 346 -14.40 -11.37 7.98
CA ILE A 346 -14.64 -11.78 9.36
C ILE A 346 -14.80 -13.30 9.46
N LYS A 347 -15.34 -13.93 8.42
CA LYS A 347 -15.63 -15.36 8.38
C LYS A 347 -15.40 -15.87 6.96
N HIS A 348 -14.64 -16.95 6.82
CA HIS A 348 -14.35 -17.62 5.56
C HIS A 348 -14.51 -19.12 5.67
#